data_AF-A0A941R389-F1
#
_entry.id   AF-A0A941R389-F1
#
_cell.length_a   1.000
_cell.length_b   1.000
_cell.length_c   1.000
_cell.angle_alpha   90.00
_cell.angle_beta   90.00
_cell.angle_gamma   90.00
#
_symmetry.space_group_name_H-M   'P 1'
#
loop_
_entity.id
_entity.type
_entity.pdbx_description
1 polymer ?
#
loop_
_entity_poly.entity_id
_entity_poly.type
_entity_poly.pdbx_seq_one_letter_code
_entity_poly.pdbx_strand_id
1 'polypeptide(L)'
;MVLKSFTGGGDIEAAHIGGDVECKTSGGHITLKDLSGDITAFTEGGHIKLSDSKGDASLKSLGGHLSAINFEGDLEMSTSGGNVSGKDLSGSTNAFSSGGNIKLSFLSIGGDIQARNGAGQIDLFLPADVNADLNVNGTKVEIDEAFPFNGSKKKGQIIGKIGKGGVEVVAKTGYGTVSINKNE
;
A
#
# COMPACT_ATOMS: atom_id res chain seq x y z
N MET A 1 19.69 -1.37 17.19
CA MET A 1 19.99 0.07 17.34
C MET A 1 18.81 0.81 16.76
N VAL A 2 18.31 1.86 17.42
CA VAL A 2 17.11 2.60 16.99
C VAL A 2 17.49 4.05 16.71
N LEU A 3 17.28 4.53 15.49
CA LEU A 3 17.41 5.95 15.14
C LEU A 3 16.06 6.64 15.34
N LYS A 4 16.06 7.78 16.03
CA LYS A 4 14.85 8.58 16.24
C LYS A 4 15.05 10.02 15.81
N SER A 5 14.09 10.57 15.05
CA SER A 5 14.10 11.97 14.61
C SER A 5 12.72 12.62 14.78
N PHE A 6 12.69 13.81 15.36
CA PHE A 6 11.46 14.55 15.66
C PHE A 6 11.63 16.03 15.33
N THR A 7 10.66 16.63 14.65
CA THR A 7 10.64 18.08 14.36
C THR A 7 9.21 18.61 14.31
N GLY A 8 9.02 19.91 14.59
CA GLY A 8 7.69 20.54 14.57
C GLY A 8 7.22 20.97 13.18
N GLY A 9 8.07 20.89 12.16
CA GLY A 9 7.72 21.36 10.81
C GLY A 9 8.85 21.31 9.79
N GLY A 10 10.06 20.95 10.21
CA GLY A 10 11.14 20.66 9.27
C GLY A 10 10.92 19.31 8.58
N ASP A 11 11.57 19.16 7.44
CA ASP A 11 11.64 17.88 6.74
C ASP A 11 12.59 16.93 7.48
N ILE A 12 12.31 15.63 7.38
CA ILE A 12 13.19 14.58 7.89
C ILE A 12 13.66 13.76 6.70
N GLU A 13 14.97 13.59 6.60
CA GLU A 13 15.59 12.65 5.68
C GLU A 13 16.39 11.62 6.48
N ALA A 14 16.16 10.34 6.20
CA ALA A 14 16.93 9.24 6.78
C ALA A 14 17.30 8.26 5.67
N ALA A 15 18.59 7.93 5.57
CA ALA A 15 19.09 7.06 4.52
C ALA A 15 20.22 6.15 4.97
N HIS A 16 20.31 4.95 4.37
CA HIS A 16 21.39 3.98 4.56
C HIS A 16 21.51 3.49 6.01
N ILE A 17 20.39 3.13 6.63
CA ILE A 17 20.35 2.71 8.05
C ILE A 17 20.02 1.23 8.15
N GLY A 18 20.92 0.48 8.80
CA GLY A 18 20.66 -0.86 9.29
C GLY A 18 20.21 -0.85 10.75
N GLY A 19 18.92 -1.09 10.98
CA GLY A 19 18.27 -1.05 12.29
C GLY A 19 16.97 -0.24 12.26
N ASP A 20 16.32 -0.13 13.41
CA ASP A 20 14.99 0.45 13.49
C ASP A 20 15.03 1.98 13.35
N VAL A 21 14.05 2.56 12.68
CA VAL A 21 13.94 4.00 12.40
C VAL A 21 12.57 4.53 12.82
N GLU A 22 12.55 5.57 13.65
CA GLU A 22 11.34 6.28 14.05
C GLU A 22 11.45 7.77 13.68
N CYS A 23 10.59 8.23 12.76
CA CYS A 23 10.59 9.62 12.28
C CYS A 23 9.21 10.26 12.50
N LYS A 24 9.15 11.44 13.13
CA LYS A 24 7.89 12.20 13.26
C LYS A 24 8.05 13.70 12.98
N THR A 25 7.13 14.27 12.22
CA THR A 25 7.07 15.73 11.98
C THR A 25 5.65 16.25 11.87
N SER A 26 5.31 17.42 12.40
CA SER A 26 3.95 17.95 12.23
C SER A 26 3.70 18.36 10.78
N GLY A 27 4.48 19.29 10.23
CA GLY A 27 4.24 19.83 8.87
C GLY A 27 5.17 19.34 7.76
N GLY A 28 6.37 18.88 8.10
CA GLY A 28 7.42 18.59 7.12
C GLY A 28 7.22 17.26 6.40
N HIS A 29 7.97 17.06 5.32
CA HIS A 29 7.99 15.80 4.58
C HIS A 29 8.99 14.83 5.21
N ILE A 30 8.69 13.53 5.11
CA ILE A 30 9.61 12.47 5.55
C ILE A 30 10.07 11.70 4.31
N THR A 31 11.37 11.70 4.06
CA THR A 31 12.01 10.91 3.01
C THR A 31 12.89 9.84 3.63
N LEU A 32 12.58 8.59 3.34
CA LEU A 32 13.25 7.40 3.87
C LEU A 32 13.79 6.58 2.68
N LYS A 33 15.08 6.22 2.74
CA LYS A 33 15.74 5.51 1.63
C LYS A 33 16.74 4.48 2.12
N ASP A 34 16.77 3.30 1.50
CA ASP A 34 17.77 2.28 1.82
C ASP A 34 17.85 1.97 3.32
N LEU A 35 16.70 1.61 3.88
CA LEU A 35 16.55 1.26 5.29
C LEU A 35 16.29 -0.24 5.43
N SER A 36 16.81 -0.85 6.48
CA SER A 36 16.49 -2.24 6.84
C SER A 36 16.19 -2.37 8.33
N GLY A 37 15.07 -2.98 8.68
CA GLY A 37 14.58 -3.12 10.07
C GLY A 37 13.18 -2.56 10.23
N ASP A 38 12.78 -2.23 11.45
CA ASP A 38 11.45 -1.68 11.72
C ASP A 38 11.41 -0.18 11.42
N ILE A 39 10.50 0.27 10.56
CA ILE A 39 10.41 1.63 10.07
C ILE A 39 9.07 2.23 10.48
N THR A 40 9.08 3.28 11.28
CA THR A 40 7.88 4.03 11.67
C THR A 40 8.02 5.49 11.25
N ALA A 41 7.11 5.97 10.41
CA ALA A 41 7.10 7.34 9.93
C ALA A 41 5.72 7.97 10.13
N PHE A 42 5.67 9.14 10.76
CA PHE A 42 4.42 9.86 11.01
C PHE A 42 4.54 11.35 10.66
N THR A 43 3.55 11.87 9.94
CA THR A 43 3.39 13.32 9.79
C THR A 43 1.94 13.77 9.85
N GLU A 44 1.67 15.00 10.32
CA GLU A 44 0.32 15.52 10.30
C GLU A 44 -0.04 16.06 8.90
N GLY A 45 0.81 16.91 8.32
CA GLY A 45 0.53 17.56 7.03
C GLY A 45 1.37 17.05 5.85
N GLY A 46 2.54 16.48 6.11
CA GLY A 46 3.53 16.21 5.08
C GLY A 46 3.30 14.93 4.29
N HIS A 47 4.10 14.76 3.23
CA HIS A 47 4.19 13.52 2.48
C HIS A 47 5.24 12.60 3.10
N ILE A 48 5.03 11.29 2.95
CA ILE A 48 6.02 10.28 3.34
C ILE A 48 6.40 9.49 2.10
N LYS A 49 7.70 9.43 1.83
CA LYS A 49 8.28 8.62 0.76
C LYS A 49 9.25 7.61 1.37
N LEU A 50 9.02 6.33 1.09
CA LEU A 50 9.91 5.22 1.42
C LEU A 50 10.42 4.61 0.11
N SER A 51 11.73 4.38 0.00
CA SER A 51 12.33 3.79 -1.19
C SER A 51 13.44 2.79 -0.87
N ASP A 52 13.56 1.75 -1.68
CA ASP A 52 14.67 0.79 -1.64
C ASP A 52 14.89 0.18 -0.26
N SER A 53 13.82 -0.16 0.47
CA SER A 53 13.88 -0.51 1.89
C SER A 53 13.25 -1.88 2.17
N LYS A 54 13.58 -2.49 3.30
CA LYS A 54 13.07 -3.81 3.68
C LYS A 54 12.82 -3.97 5.18
N GLY A 55 11.91 -4.87 5.55
CA GLY A 55 11.48 -5.12 6.94
C GLY A 55 10.02 -4.75 7.15
N ASP A 56 9.68 -4.28 8.35
CA ASP A 56 8.30 -3.92 8.72
C ASP A 56 8.16 -2.40 8.72
N ALA A 57 7.26 -1.84 7.91
CA ALA A 57 7.10 -0.39 7.76
C ALA A 57 5.68 0.07 8.07
N SER A 58 5.54 1.11 8.92
CA SER A 58 4.28 1.81 9.19
C SER A 58 4.41 3.29 8.85
N LEU A 59 3.75 3.71 7.77
CA LEU A 59 3.77 5.07 7.24
C LEU A 59 2.40 5.73 7.43
N LYS A 60 2.35 6.82 8.19
CA LYS A 60 1.08 7.48 8.55
C LYS A 60 1.14 8.98 8.28
N SER A 61 0.17 9.51 7.53
CA SER A 61 0.00 10.95 7.32
C SER A 61 -1.45 11.36 7.62
N LEU A 62 -1.73 12.56 8.13
CA LEU A 62 -3.12 13.00 8.26
C LEU A 62 -3.61 13.71 6.99
N GLY A 63 -2.77 14.47 6.30
CA GLY A 63 -3.15 15.22 5.10
C GLY A 63 -2.41 14.87 3.81
N GLY A 64 -1.24 14.23 3.90
CA GLY A 64 -0.35 14.07 2.76
C GLY A 64 -0.40 12.72 2.06
N HIS A 65 0.30 12.66 0.94
CA HIS A 65 0.50 11.45 0.14
C HIS A 65 1.50 10.50 0.79
N LEU A 66 1.26 9.20 0.60
CA LEU A 66 2.18 8.14 0.98
C LEU A 66 2.69 7.44 -0.28
N SER A 67 4.00 7.21 -0.35
CA SER A 67 4.63 6.50 -1.45
C SER A 67 5.65 5.50 -0.94
N ALA A 68 5.54 4.25 -1.38
CA ALA A 68 6.56 3.22 -1.19
C ALA A 68 7.01 2.70 -2.57
N ILE A 69 8.31 2.66 -2.81
CA ILE A 69 8.89 2.19 -4.08
C ILE A 69 9.97 1.17 -3.77
N ASN A 70 9.94 0.00 -4.41
CA ASN A 70 10.93 -1.06 -4.22
C ASN A 70 11.06 -1.42 -2.73
N PHE A 71 9.99 -1.97 -2.17
CA PHE A 71 9.91 -2.32 -0.74
C PHE A 71 9.65 -3.82 -0.57
N GLU A 72 10.38 -4.45 0.35
CA GLU A 72 10.27 -5.88 0.67
C GLU A 72 9.94 -6.09 2.16
N GLY A 73 8.80 -6.71 2.45
CA GLY A 73 8.34 -7.03 3.80
C GLY A 73 6.90 -6.61 4.06
N ASP A 74 6.56 -6.32 5.31
CA ASP A 74 5.20 -5.95 5.72
C ASP A 74 5.02 -4.43 5.73
N LEU A 75 4.06 -3.94 4.93
CA LEU A 75 3.85 -2.51 4.72
C LEU A 75 2.47 -2.05 5.17
N GLU A 76 2.41 -1.17 6.17
CA GLU A 76 1.21 -0.44 6.57
C GLU A 76 1.31 1.02 6.08
N MET A 77 0.31 1.48 5.33
CA MET A 77 0.21 2.87 4.86
C MET A 77 -1.18 3.42 5.16
N SER A 78 -1.27 4.53 5.89
CA SER A 78 -2.57 5.15 6.21
C SER A 78 -2.55 6.66 6.08
N THR A 79 -3.50 7.22 5.32
CA THR A 79 -3.72 8.67 5.23
C THR A 79 -5.20 9.06 5.27
N SER A 80 -5.53 10.29 5.67
CA SER A 80 -6.93 10.74 5.65
C SER A 80 -7.29 11.41 4.33
N GLY A 81 -6.44 12.30 3.81
CA GLY A 81 -6.74 13.08 2.59
C GLY A 81 -5.94 12.69 1.35
N GLY A 82 -4.80 12.02 1.51
CA GLY A 82 -3.86 11.81 0.41
C GLY A 82 -4.08 10.52 -0.38
N ASN A 83 -3.55 10.49 -1.60
CA ASN A 83 -3.30 9.25 -2.33
C ASN A 83 -2.25 8.37 -1.62
N VAL A 84 -2.44 7.05 -1.74
CA VAL A 84 -1.47 6.04 -1.33
C VAL A 84 -0.94 5.34 -2.59
N SER A 85 0.37 5.31 -2.75
CA SER A 85 1.03 4.69 -3.90
C SER A 85 2.08 3.69 -3.44
N GLY A 86 2.09 2.52 -4.08
CA GLY A 86 3.05 1.46 -3.87
C GLY A 86 3.51 0.96 -5.23
N LYS A 87 4.82 0.91 -5.47
CA LYS A 87 5.40 0.38 -6.70
C LYS A 87 6.48 -0.64 -6.36
N ASP A 88 6.51 -1.73 -7.11
CA ASP A 88 7.51 -2.78 -6.98
C ASP A 88 7.55 -3.37 -5.56
N LEU A 89 6.37 -3.62 -4.98
CA LEU A 89 6.22 -4.16 -3.62
C LEU A 89 6.39 -5.69 -3.60
N SER A 90 6.99 -6.22 -2.54
CA SER A 90 7.10 -7.65 -2.28
C SER A 90 6.77 -7.93 -0.82
N GLY A 91 5.74 -8.74 -0.55
CA GLY A 91 5.33 -9.07 0.82
C GLY A 91 3.84 -8.88 1.06
N SER A 92 3.49 -8.43 2.26
CA SER A 92 2.11 -8.08 2.64
C SER A 92 1.91 -6.56 2.62
N THR A 93 0.67 -6.11 2.43
CA THR A 93 0.41 -4.65 2.45
C THR A 93 -0.99 -4.34 2.96
N ASN A 94 -1.06 -3.43 3.93
CA ASN A 94 -2.30 -2.83 4.41
C ASN A 94 -2.29 -1.33 4.10
N ALA A 95 -3.08 -0.91 3.12
CA ALA A 95 -3.19 0.46 2.65
C ALA A 95 -4.59 1.03 2.93
N PHE A 96 -4.62 2.21 3.55
CA PHE A 96 -5.85 2.94 3.86
C PHE A 96 -5.78 4.41 3.41
N SER A 97 -6.85 4.90 2.79
CA SER A 97 -7.06 6.33 2.53
C SER A 97 -8.52 6.74 2.74
N SER A 98 -8.84 7.80 3.50
CA SER A 98 -10.25 8.19 3.63
C SER A 98 -10.83 8.83 2.35
N GLY A 99 -10.04 9.59 1.58
CA GLY A 99 -10.54 10.33 0.40
C GLY A 99 -9.65 10.31 -0.84
N GLY A 100 -8.52 9.60 -0.81
CA GLY A 100 -7.59 9.50 -1.93
C GLY A 100 -7.69 8.18 -2.69
N ASN A 101 -6.99 8.15 -3.83
CA ASN A 101 -6.83 6.92 -4.61
C ASN A 101 -5.73 6.05 -4.00
N ILE A 102 -5.90 4.73 -4.13
CA ILE A 102 -4.88 3.74 -3.75
C ILE A 102 -4.41 3.07 -5.02
N LYS A 103 -3.10 3.14 -5.30
CA LYS A 103 -2.48 2.43 -6.42
C LYS A 103 -1.31 1.60 -5.92
N LEU A 104 -1.42 0.27 -5.97
CA LEU A 104 -0.37 -0.64 -5.51
C LEU A 104 0.03 -1.58 -6.63
N SER A 105 1.34 -1.74 -6.87
CA SER A 105 1.91 -2.70 -7.81
C SER A 105 2.90 -3.61 -7.09
N PHE A 106 2.74 -4.91 -7.30
CA PHE A 106 3.50 -5.95 -6.60
C PHE A 106 4.37 -6.73 -7.57
N LEU A 107 5.64 -6.93 -7.23
CA LEU A 107 6.51 -7.91 -7.90
C LEU A 107 6.22 -9.33 -7.40
N SER A 108 5.89 -9.46 -6.11
CA SER A 108 5.49 -10.72 -5.49
C SER A 108 4.52 -10.46 -4.34
N ILE A 109 3.65 -11.42 -4.06
CA ILE A 109 2.72 -11.34 -2.93
C ILE A 109 3.16 -12.38 -1.92
N GLY A 110 3.80 -11.92 -0.85
CA GLY A 110 4.33 -12.77 0.23
C GLY A 110 3.34 -12.96 1.38
N GLY A 111 2.26 -12.18 1.42
CA GLY A 111 1.22 -12.24 2.44
C GLY A 111 -0.05 -11.51 1.99
N ASP A 112 -0.96 -11.26 2.92
CA ASP A 112 -2.25 -10.69 2.59
C ASP A 112 -2.14 -9.23 2.13
N ILE A 113 -3.05 -8.83 1.23
CA ILE A 113 -3.18 -7.46 0.75
C ILE A 113 -4.55 -6.93 1.18
N GLN A 114 -4.54 -5.81 1.89
CA GLN A 114 -5.73 -5.07 2.24
C GLN A 114 -5.61 -3.64 1.71
N ALA A 115 -6.44 -3.27 0.74
CA ALA A 115 -6.55 -1.91 0.24
C ALA A 115 -7.95 -1.38 0.53
N ARG A 116 -8.06 -0.31 1.30
CA ARG A 116 -9.36 0.26 1.68
C ARG A 116 -9.38 1.76 1.52
N ASN A 117 -10.39 2.30 0.87
CA ASN A 117 -10.63 3.73 0.93
C ASN A 117 -12.09 4.11 1.16
N GLY A 118 -12.30 5.31 1.73
CA GLY A 118 -13.64 5.85 1.95
C GLY A 118 -14.28 6.32 0.64
N ALA A 119 -13.52 7.06 -0.16
CA ALA A 119 -13.87 7.46 -1.52
C ALA A 119 -12.59 7.52 -2.38
N GLY A 120 -12.73 7.15 -3.66
CA GLY A 120 -11.65 7.12 -4.64
C GLY A 120 -11.48 5.75 -5.29
N GLN A 121 -10.57 5.69 -6.26
CA GLN A 121 -10.25 4.49 -7.00
C GLN A 121 -9.20 3.65 -6.27
N ILE A 122 -9.33 2.32 -6.35
CA ILE A 122 -8.30 1.38 -5.93
C ILE A 122 -7.83 0.62 -7.16
N ASP A 123 -6.56 0.75 -7.51
CA ASP A 123 -5.92 -0.05 -8.55
C ASP A 123 -4.85 -0.94 -7.94
N LEU A 124 -5.04 -2.25 -8.09
CA LEU A 124 -4.04 -3.25 -7.71
C LEU A 124 -3.46 -3.83 -8.99
N PHE A 125 -2.13 -3.88 -9.09
CA PHE A 125 -1.40 -4.52 -10.17
C PHE A 125 -0.65 -5.72 -9.58
N LEU A 126 -1.08 -6.92 -9.96
CA LEU A 126 -0.59 -8.18 -9.40
C LEU A 126 0.26 -8.94 -10.44
N PRO A 127 1.22 -9.77 -9.98
CA PRO A 127 1.98 -10.65 -10.86
C PRO A 127 1.08 -11.59 -11.68
N ALA A 128 1.52 -11.91 -12.89
CA ALA A 128 0.79 -12.75 -13.85
C ALA A 128 0.42 -14.15 -13.31
N ASP A 129 1.28 -14.70 -12.47
CA ASP A 129 1.27 -16.05 -11.92
C ASP A 129 0.72 -16.11 -10.48
N VAL A 130 0.15 -15.00 -10.00
CA VAL A 130 -0.42 -14.90 -8.66
C VAL A 130 -1.49 -15.96 -8.40
N ASN A 131 -1.50 -16.50 -7.17
CA ASN A 131 -2.59 -17.30 -6.64
C ASN A 131 -3.14 -16.60 -5.40
N ALA A 132 -4.42 -16.24 -5.41
CA ALA A 132 -5.00 -15.43 -4.34
C ALA A 132 -6.50 -15.64 -4.20
N ASP A 133 -7.01 -15.51 -2.98
CA ASP A 133 -8.45 -15.44 -2.70
C ASP A 133 -8.88 -13.96 -2.70
N LEU A 134 -9.84 -13.60 -3.55
CA LEU A 134 -10.28 -12.23 -3.75
C LEU A 134 -11.55 -11.91 -2.98
N ASN A 135 -11.56 -10.75 -2.33
CA ASN A 135 -12.75 -10.11 -1.76
C ASN A 135 -12.75 -8.62 -2.11
N VAL A 136 -13.36 -8.29 -3.24
CA VAL A 136 -13.30 -6.96 -3.85
C VAL A 136 -14.69 -6.32 -3.88
N ASN A 137 -14.81 -5.09 -3.40
CA ASN A 137 -16.07 -4.35 -3.33
C ASN A 137 -15.89 -2.88 -3.72
N GLY A 138 -16.85 -2.34 -4.45
CA GLY A 138 -16.87 -0.94 -4.86
C GLY A 138 -18.15 -0.57 -5.58
N THR A 139 -18.25 0.65 -6.10
CA THR A 139 -19.36 1.05 -6.99
C THR A 139 -19.29 0.30 -8.31
N LYS A 140 -18.07 0.16 -8.83
CA LYS A 140 -17.71 -0.69 -9.97
C LYS A 140 -16.52 -1.55 -9.58
N VAL A 141 -16.47 -2.77 -10.07
CA VAL A 141 -15.34 -3.67 -9.85
C VAL A 141 -14.94 -4.30 -11.16
N GLU A 142 -13.64 -4.32 -11.42
CA GLU A 142 -13.04 -4.84 -12.63
C GLU A 142 -11.87 -5.75 -12.27
N ILE A 143 -11.73 -6.81 -13.05
CA ILE A 143 -10.60 -7.74 -12.98
C ILE A 143 -10.20 -8.01 -14.42
N ASP A 144 -8.90 -7.98 -14.67
CA ASP A 144 -8.32 -8.32 -15.96
C ASP A 144 -8.68 -9.76 -16.34
N GLU A 145 -9.16 -9.95 -17.57
CA GLU A 145 -9.57 -11.24 -18.12
C GLU A 145 -8.38 -12.19 -18.34
N ALA A 146 -7.15 -11.66 -18.33
CA ALA A 146 -5.94 -12.46 -18.38
C ALA A 146 -5.72 -13.34 -17.14
N PHE A 147 -6.40 -13.06 -16.02
CA PHE A 147 -6.31 -13.89 -14.83
C PHE A 147 -7.20 -15.14 -14.91
N PRO A 148 -6.71 -16.32 -14.50
CA PRO A 148 -7.53 -17.51 -14.35
C PRO A 148 -8.42 -17.38 -13.10
N PHE A 149 -9.48 -16.58 -13.21
CA PHE A 149 -10.42 -16.29 -12.12
C PHE A 149 -11.55 -17.32 -12.05
N ASN A 150 -11.82 -17.83 -10.85
CA ASN A 150 -12.98 -18.67 -10.55
C ASN A 150 -13.75 -18.10 -9.36
N GLY A 151 -15.02 -17.73 -9.57
CA GLY A 151 -15.88 -17.21 -8.52
C GLY A 151 -17.08 -16.43 -9.03
N SER A 152 -17.63 -15.58 -8.17
CA SER A 152 -18.80 -14.75 -8.44
C SER A 152 -18.37 -13.32 -8.75
N LYS A 153 -18.70 -12.85 -9.96
CA LYS A 153 -18.62 -11.43 -10.37
C LYS A 153 -20.03 -10.86 -10.45
N LYS A 154 -20.34 -9.89 -9.59
CA LYS A 154 -21.60 -9.15 -9.57
C LYS A 154 -21.32 -7.66 -9.74
N LYS A 155 -22.37 -6.87 -9.97
CA LYS A 155 -22.25 -5.41 -9.96
C LYS A 155 -21.72 -4.96 -8.60
N GLY A 156 -20.54 -4.35 -8.59
CA GLY A 156 -19.90 -3.79 -7.38
C GLY A 156 -19.24 -4.81 -6.44
N GLN A 157 -19.18 -6.10 -6.81
CA GLN A 157 -18.54 -7.12 -5.97
C GLN A 157 -17.90 -8.25 -6.79
N ILE A 158 -16.67 -8.62 -6.44
CA ILE A 158 -15.99 -9.83 -6.91
C ILE A 158 -15.58 -10.63 -5.68
N ILE A 159 -16.02 -11.88 -5.61
CA ILE A 159 -15.58 -12.86 -4.60
C ILE A 159 -15.20 -14.13 -5.33
N GLY A 160 -13.99 -14.63 -5.12
CA GLY A 160 -13.50 -15.80 -5.83
C GLY A 160 -12.02 -16.03 -5.62
N LYS A 161 -11.40 -16.75 -6.54
CA LYS A 161 -9.98 -17.10 -6.50
C LYS A 161 -9.33 -16.77 -7.84
N ILE A 162 -8.09 -16.30 -7.81
CA ILE A 162 -7.19 -16.33 -8.96
C ILE A 162 -6.31 -17.57 -8.83
N GLY A 163 -6.21 -18.36 -9.90
CA GLY A 163 -5.39 -19.56 -9.94
C GLY A 163 -5.86 -20.60 -8.91
N LYS A 164 -4.95 -21.01 -8.02
CA LYS A 164 -5.23 -22.00 -6.97
C LYS A 164 -5.83 -21.40 -5.69
N GLY A 165 -5.95 -20.07 -5.60
CA GLY A 165 -6.22 -19.38 -4.34
C GLY A 165 -4.99 -19.35 -3.42
N GLY A 166 -5.15 -18.84 -2.19
CA GLY A 166 -4.04 -18.72 -1.23
C GLY A 166 -4.17 -17.49 -0.35
N VAL A 167 -3.21 -16.58 -0.47
CA VAL A 167 -3.21 -15.28 0.24
C VAL A 167 -4.48 -14.49 -0.04
N GLU A 168 -4.97 -13.76 0.96
CA GLU A 168 -6.18 -12.96 0.83
C GLU A 168 -5.85 -11.60 0.19
N VAL A 169 -6.62 -11.23 -0.83
CA VAL A 169 -6.57 -9.89 -1.45
C VAL A 169 -7.94 -9.24 -1.28
N VAL A 170 -7.98 -8.31 -0.34
CA VAL A 170 -9.17 -7.54 0.01
C VAL A 170 -9.02 -6.11 -0.52
N ALA A 171 -9.92 -5.70 -1.40
CA ALA A 171 -9.93 -4.33 -1.93
C ALA A 171 -11.34 -3.74 -1.81
N LYS A 172 -11.51 -2.68 -1.01
CA LYS A 172 -12.84 -2.12 -0.70
C LYS A 172 -12.85 -0.60 -0.79
N THR A 173 -13.68 -0.05 -1.67
CA THR A 173 -13.99 1.39 -1.72
C THR A 173 -15.45 1.63 -1.36
N GLY A 174 -15.73 2.70 -0.62
CA GLY A 174 -17.10 3.17 -0.40
C GLY A 174 -17.70 3.77 -1.67
N TYR A 175 -16.91 4.56 -2.40
CA TYR A 175 -17.31 5.23 -3.64
C TYR A 175 -16.16 5.22 -4.64
N GLY A 176 -16.33 4.53 -5.76
CA GLY A 176 -15.31 4.46 -6.80
C GLY A 176 -15.25 3.10 -7.48
N THR A 177 -14.23 2.97 -8.34
CA THR A 177 -13.92 1.72 -9.03
C THR A 177 -12.80 1.00 -8.30
N VAL A 178 -12.90 -0.33 -8.20
CA VAL A 178 -11.76 -1.17 -7.84
C VAL A 178 -11.35 -1.98 -9.06
N SER A 179 -10.09 -1.85 -9.46
CA SER A 179 -9.52 -2.54 -10.62
C SER A 179 -8.42 -3.48 -10.16
N ILE A 180 -8.52 -4.76 -10.52
CA ILE A 180 -7.46 -5.75 -10.35
C ILE A 180 -6.83 -5.99 -11.72
N ASN A 181 -5.64 -5.48 -11.91
CA ASN A 181 -4.89 -5.52 -13.17
C ASN A 181 -3.72 -6.49 -13.06
N LYS A 182 -3.32 -7.05 -14.20
CA LYS A 182 -2.06 -7.74 -14.33
C LYS A 182 -0.93 -6.73 -14.48
N ASN A 183 0.25 -7.02 -13.92
CA ASN A 183 1.45 -6.27 -14.29
C ASN A 183 1.71 -6.43 -15.80
N GLU A 184 2.14 -5.34 -16.44
CA GLU A 184 2.65 -5.36 -17.82
C GLU A 184 3.93 -6.19 -17.94
#